data_AF-A0AAW3LWE2-F1
#
_entry.id   AF-A0AAW3LWE2-F1
#
_cell.length_a   1.000
_cell.length_b   1.000
_cell.length_c   1.000
_cell.angle_alpha   90.00
_cell.angle_beta   90.00
_cell.angle_gamma   90.00
#
_symmetry.space_group_name_H-M   'P 1'
#
loop_
_entity.id
_entity.type
_entity.pdbx_description
1 polymer ?
#
loop_
_entity_poly.entity_id
_entity_poly.type
_entity_poly.pdbx_seq_one_letter_code
_entity_poly.pdbx_strand_id
1 'polypeptide(L)'
;MTYTYAGALIVPGAVTQGSDRRLKINDKEILDGLSKIMRVRPVEFDRRYSLEDTEYPVHESGVIAQELYEVLPILVTPASEDLGGEVWRVNYTGLIPYLISAMKELNYKIGELNSEIAELKSDRDAAA
;
A
#
# COMPACT_ATOMS: atom_id res chain seq x y z
N MET A 1 16.29 -6.27 -20.31
CA MET A 1 15.56 -5.40 -21.27
C MET A 1 14.46 -4.72 -20.48
N THR A 2 14.35 -3.40 -20.58
CA THR A 2 13.29 -2.63 -19.93
C THR A 2 12.23 -2.32 -20.99
N TYR A 3 10.95 -2.48 -20.65
CA TYR A 3 9.84 -2.16 -21.53
C TYR A 3 8.98 -1.08 -20.88
N THR A 4 8.76 0.02 -21.59
CA THR A 4 7.82 1.08 -21.20
C THR A 4 6.60 0.98 -22.11
N TYR A 5 5.41 0.95 -21.53
CA TYR A 5 4.14 0.86 -22.27
C TYR A 5 3.20 1.98 -21.83
N ALA A 6 2.66 2.72 -22.79
CA ALA A 6 1.67 3.77 -22.57
C ALA A 6 0.29 3.22 -22.93
N GLY A 7 -0.44 2.72 -21.93
CA GLY A 7 -1.79 2.17 -22.11
C GLY A 7 -2.17 1.12 -21.09
N ALA A 8 -3.30 0.44 -21.33
CA ALA A 8 -3.75 -0.68 -20.51
C ALA A 8 -2.99 -1.96 -20.85
N LEU A 9 -2.41 -2.62 -19.86
CA LEU A 9 -1.74 -3.91 -20.02
C LEU A 9 -2.70 -5.04 -19.60
N ILE A 10 -3.16 -5.83 -20.57
CA ILE A 10 -3.99 -7.02 -20.31
C ILE A 10 -3.09 -8.25 -20.43
N VAL A 11 -2.89 -8.96 -19.31
CA VAL A 11 -2.07 -10.19 -19.25
C VAL A 11 -2.99 -11.37 -18.93
N PRO A 12 -3.26 -12.29 -19.88
CA PRO A 12 -4.09 -13.46 -19.61
C PRO A 12 -3.48 -14.43 -18.58
N GLY A 13 -2.16 -14.36 -18.39
CA GLY A 13 -1.40 -15.17 -17.45
C GLY A 13 -0.96 -14.41 -16.19
N ALA A 14 -0.16 -15.08 -15.36
CA ALA A 14 0.35 -14.49 -14.12
C ALA A 14 1.47 -13.46 -14.39
N VAL A 15 1.38 -12.31 -13.72
CA VAL A 15 2.50 -11.37 -13.58
C VAL A 15 3.29 -11.78 -12.32
N THR A 16 4.50 -12.29 -12.51
CA THR A 16 5.36 -12.74 -11.40
C THR A 16 6.58 -11.85 -11.26
N GLN A 17 7.04 -11.66 -10.01
CA GLN A 17 8.24 -10.88 -9.69
C GLN A 17 9.24 -11.77 -8.93
N GLY A 18 10.50 -11.76 -9.36
CA GLY A 18 11.57 -12.50 -8.68
C GLY A 18 11.78 -11.97 -7.25
N SER A 19 11.76 -12.86 -6.25
CA SER A 19 11.78 -12.48 -4.83
C SER A 19 12.74 -13.36 -4.00
N ASP A 20 13.67 -14.04 -4.66
CA ASP A 20 14.65 -14.96 -4.06
C ASP A 20 15.54 -14.25 -3.02
N ARG A 21 15.81 -14.92 -1.88
CA ARG A 21 16.65 -14.39 -0.81
C ARG A 21 18.05 -14.01 -1.29
N ARG A 22 18.61 -14.73 -2.26
CA ARG A 22 19.97 -14.47 -2.79
C ARG A 22 20.07 -13.14 -3.54
N LEU A 23 18.94 -12.56 -3.94
CA LEU A 23 18.86 -11.25 -4.58
C LEU A 23 18.67 -10.10 -3.58
N LYS A 24 18.67 -10.39 -2.27
CA LYS A 24 18.32 -9.43 -1.21
C LYS A 24 19.40 -9.41 -0.13
N ILE A 25 19.77 -8.20 0.29
CA ILE A 25 20.65 -7.94 1.44
C ILE A 25 20.02 -6.85 2.31
N ASN A 26 20.40 -6.79 3.59
CA ASN A 26 19.94 -5.78 4.54
C ASN A 26 18.41 -5.68 4.66
N ASP A 27 17.69 -6.81 4.57
CA ASP A 27 16.26 -6.82 4.78
C ASP A 27 15.92 -6.44 6.23
N LYS A 28 14.95 -5.54 6.38
CA LYS A 28 14.41 -5.12 7.66
C LYS A 28 12.92 -5.44 7.67
N GLU A 29 12.45 -6.01 8.75
CA GLU A 29 11.02 -6.25 8.93
C GLU A 29 10.27 -4.91 9.03
N ILE A 30 9.11 -4.84 8.39
CA ILE A 30 8.19 -3.71 8.51
C ILE A 30 7.35 -3.96 9.75
N LEU A 31 7.60 -3.19 10.82
CA LEU A 31 6.92 -3.34 12.12
C LEU A 31 5.88 -2.25 12.38
N ASP A 32 5.84 -1.23 11.53
CA ASP A 32 5.00 -0.04 11.67
C ASP A 32 3.97 0.07 10.53
N GLY A 33 3.61 -1.07 9.94
CA GLY A 33 2.70 -1.17 8.80
C GLY A 33 1.34 -0.57 9.11
N LEU A 34 0.77 -0.84 10.30
CA LEU A 34 -0.52 -0.29 10.67
C LEU A 34 -0.46 1.24 10.74
N SER A 35 0.53 1.79 11.44
CA SER A 35 0.67 3.24 11.59
C SER A 35 0.82 3.97 10.24
N LYS A 36 1.54 3.36 9.29
CA LYS A 36 1.73 3.90 7.94
C LYS A 36 0.43 3.85 7.14
N ILE A 37 -0.23 2.69 7.09
CA ILE A 37 -1.47 2.52 6.32
C ILE A 37 -2.60 3.41 6.87
N MET A 38 -2.68 3.62 8.18
CA MET A 38 -3.67 4.53 8.78
C MET A 38 -3.48 6.00 8.37
N ARG A 39 -2.32 6.39 7.84
CA ARG A 39 -2.05 7.73 7.30
C ARG A 39 -2.32 7.83 5.79
N VAL A 40 -2.54 6.71 5.10
CA VAL A 40 -2.85 6.69 3.68
C VAL A 40 -4.35 6.94 3.49
N ARG A 41 -4.68 7.90 2.63
CA ARG A 41 -6.06 8.22 2.28
C ARG A 41 -6.50 7.45 1.02
N PRO A 42 -7.38 6.44 1.13
CA PRO A 42 -8.01 5.85 -0.05
C PRO A 42 -9.04 6.83 -0.63
N VAL A 43 -9.13 6.88 -1.96
CA VAL A 43 -10.01 7.80 -2.69
C VAL A 43 -10.65 7.11 -3.90
N GLU A 44 -11.83 7.60 -4.28
CA GLU A 44 -12.41 7.40 -5.61
C GLU A 44 -12.25 8.70 -6.40
N PHE A 45 -12.02 8.59 -7.70
CA PHE A 45 -11.81 9.73 -8.57
C PHE A 45 -12.17 9.40 -10.01
N ASP A 46 -12.52 10.45 -10.75
CA ASP A 46 -12.53 10.40 -12.21
C ASP A 46 -11.14 10.79 -12.72
N ARG A 47 -10.58 10.04 -13.67
CA ARG A 47 -9.30 10.34 -14.30
C ARG A 47 -9.40 10.55 -15.79
N ARG A 48 -8.50 11.39 -16.27
CA ARG A 48 -8.11 11.57 -17.65
C ARG A 48 -6.90 10.72 -18.00
N TYR A 49 -6.58 10.52 -19.28
CA TYR A 49 -5.45 9.68 -19.69
C TYR A 49 -4.14 10.47 -19.83
N SER A 50 -4.24 11.74 -20.20
CA SER A 50 -3.11 12.67 -20.39
C SER A 50 -3.36 14.00 -19.65
N LEU A 51 -2.32 14.83 -19.51
CA LEU A 51 -2.48 16.15 -18.88
C LEU A 51 -3.15 17.17 -19.82
N GLU A 52 -3.13 16.90 -21.11
CA GLU A 52 -3.73 17.69 -22.18
C GLU A 52 -5.24 17.45 -22.32
N ASP A 53 -5.74 16.29 -21.85
CA ASP A 53 -7.15 15.94 -21.88
C ASP A 53 -7.99 16.85 -20.97
N THR A 54 -9.18 17.26 -21.44
CA THR A 54 -10.14 18.05 -20.65
C THR A 54 -11.23 17.20 -19.99
N GLU A 55 -11.49 16.01 -20.51
CA GLU A 55 -12.52 15.08 -20.04
C GLU A 55 -11.95 14.04 -19.07
N TYR A 56 -12.77 13.54 -18.16
CA TYR A 56 -12.40 12.54 -17.15
C TYR A 56 -13.24 11.26 -17.31
N PRO A 57 -13.01 10.45 -18.37
CA PRO A 57 -13.93 9.38 -18.75
C PRO A 57 -13.84 8.11 -17.89
N VAL A 58 -12.87 8.01 -16.99
CA VAL A 58 -12.62 6.79 -16.20
C VAL A 58 -12.86 7.04 -14.73
N HIS A 59 -13.84 6.37 -14.14
CA HIS A 59 -14.06 6.34 -12.70
C HIS A 59 -13.37 5.13 -12.07
N GLU A 60 -12.48 5.36 -11.10
CA GLU A 60 -11.75 4.29 -10.40
C GLU A 60 -11.39 4.69 -8.97
N SER A 61 -10.89 3.72 -8.19
CA SER A 61 -10.40 3.94 -6.83
C SER A 61 -8.90 3.72 -6.72
N GLY A 62 -8.28 4.40 -5.76
CA GLY A 62 -6.84 4.33 -5.55
C GLY A 62 -6.35 5.32 -4.50
N VAL A 63 -5.16 5.87 -4.74
CA VAL A 63 -4.50 6.85 -3.88
C VAL A 63 -3.95 8.00 -4.71
N ILE A 64 -3.79 9.17 -4.08
CA ILE A 64 -3.09 10.31 -4.69
C ILE A 64 -1.57 10.11 -4.48
N ALA A 65 -0.80 10.08 -5.58
CA ALA A 65 0.62 9.74 -5.54
C ALA A 65 1.44 10.68 -4.64
N GLN A 66 1.13 11.98 -4.67
CA GLN A 66 1.78 13.00 -3.86
C GLN A 66 1.48 12.82 -2.36
N GLU A 67 0.22 12.53 -2.00
CA GLU A 67 -0.16 12.23 -0.62
C GLU A 67 0.52 10.95 -0.12
N LEU A 68 0.60 9.92 -0.98
CA LEU A 68 1.29 8.68 -0.63
C LEU A 68 2.79 8.92 -0.45
N TYR A 69 3.43 9.81 -1.21
CA TYR A 69 4.85 10.10 -1.10
C TYR A 69 5.24 10.64 0.28
N GLU A 70 4.38 11.45 0.91
CA GLU A 70 4.59 11.97 2.27
C GLU A 70 4.56 10.87 3.37
N VAL A 71 4.03 9.69 3.05
CA VAL A 71 3.90 8.57 4.00
C VAL A 71 4.84 7.40 3.64
N LEU A 72 4.90 7.05 2.35
CA LEU A 72 5.57 5.89 1.79
C LEU A 72 6.33 6.27 0.50
N PRO A 73 7.39 7.09 0.59
CA PRO A 73 8.09 7.63 -0.59
C PRO A 73 8.70 6.54 -1.48
N ILE A 74 9.11 5.40 -0.90
CA ILE A 74 9.66 4.25 -1.65
C ILE A 74 8.65 3.62 -2.63
N LEU A 75 7.35 3.87 -2.44
CA LEU A 75 6.30 3.33 -3.31
C LEU A 75 5.89 4.29 -4.42
N VAL A 76 6.49 5.47 -4.50
CA VAL A 76 6.09 6.50 -5.45
C VAL A 76 7.31 6.90 -6.27
N THR A 77 7.12 6.94 -7.59
CA THR A 77 8.09 7.50 -8.53
C THR A 77 7.60 8.89 -8.90
N PRO A 78 8.29 9.96 -8.46
CA PRO A 78 7.94 11.32 -8.84
C PRO A 78 8.02 11.53 -10.36
N ALA A 79 7.37 12.59 -10.84
CA ALA A 79 7.53 13.04 -12.21
C ALA A 79 9.00 13.31 -12.54
N SER A 80 9.45 12.86 -13.70
CA SER A 80 10.81 13.07 -14.20
C SER A 80 10.83 12.88 -15.72
N GLU A 81 11.44 13.82 -16.43
CA GLU A 81 11.63 13.74 -17.89
C GLU A 81 12.38 12.45 -18.27
N ASP A 82 13.40 12.07 -17.51
CA ASP A 82 14.19 10.86 -17.71
C ASP A 82 13.38 9.56 -17.54
N LEU A 83 12.28 9.63 -16.79
CA LEU A 83 11.36 8.52 -16.54
C LEU A 83 10.08 8.64 -17.37
N GLY A 84 10.12 9.42 -18.45
CA GLY A 84 9.05 9.50 -19.42
C GLY A 84 7.85 10.33 -18.97
N GLY A 85 8.06 11.45 -18.29
CA GLY A 85 7.10 12.56 -18.29
C GLY A 85 6.73 13.16 -16.93
N GLU A 86 5.73 14.03 -16.98
CA GLU A 86 5.32 14.96 -15.91
C GLU A 86 4.40 14.34 -14.83
N VAL A 87 4.09 13.04 -14.92
CA VAL A 87 3.11 12.37 -14.05
C VAL A 87 3.79 11.45 -13.04
N TRP A 88 3.35 11.54 -11.79
CA TRP A 88 3.80 10.71 -10.67
C TRP A 88 3.17 9.32 -10.75
N ARG A 89 3.90 8.27 -10.36
CA ARG A 89 3.47 6.87 -10.50
C ARG A 89 3.56 6.13 -9.17
N VAL A 90 2.63 5.21 -8.94
CA VAL A 90 2.54 4.44 -7.69
C VAL A 90 2.85 2.96 -7.94
N ASN A 91 3.73 2.38 -7.12
CA ASN A 91 3.92 0.95 -7.00
C ASN A 91 2.85 0.36 -6.06
N TYR A 92 1.66 0.10 -6.60
CA TYR A 92 0.55 -0.46 -5.85
C TYR A 92 0.87 -1.83 -5.22
N THR A 93 1.63 -2.69 -5.92
CA THR A 93 2.05 -4.00 -5.38
C THR A 93 2.93 -3.84 -4.14
N GLY A 94 3.72 -2.76 -4.06
CA GLY A 94 4.55 -2.44 -2.92
C GLY A 94 3.78 -2.04 -1.66
N LEU A 95 2.47 -1.78 -1.73
CA LEU A 95 1.61 -1.60 -0.55
C LEU A 95 1.38 -2.93 0.21
N ILE A 96 1.44 -4.07 -0.49
CA ILE A 96 1.08 -5.38 0.08
C ILE A 96 1.92 -5.73 1.33
N PRO A 97 3.26 -5.58 1.36
CA PRO A 97 4.04 -5.83 2.58
C PRO A 97 3.61 -4.98 3.78
N TYR A 98 3.24 -3.72 3.57
CA TYR A 98 2.74 -2.84 4.63
C TYR A 98 1.37 -3.28 5.13
N LEU A 99 0.47 -3.71 4.23
CA LEU A 99 -0.83 -4.26 4.59
C LEU A 99 -0.71 -5.58 5.37
N ILE A 100 0.22 -6.47 4.98
CA ILE A 100 0.51 -7.71 5.72
C ILE A 100 1.00 -7.38 7.14
N SER A 101 1.93 -6.44 7.27
CA SER A 101 2.43 -5.97 8.57
C SER A 101 1.30 -5.39 9.43
N ALA A 102 0.48 -4.49 8.86
CA ALA A 102 -0.67 -3.91 9.53
C ALA A 102 -1.67 -4.96 10.04
N MET A 103 -1.96 -5.97 9.22
CA MET A 103 -2.87 -7.05 9.60
C MET A 103 -2.31 -7.92 10.73
N LYS A 104 -1.00 -8.20 10.74
CA LYS A 104 -0.35 -8.91 11.86
C LYS A 104 -0.41 -8.09 13.14
N GLU A 105 -0.10 -6.79 13.07
CA GLU A 105 -0.20 -5.87 14.20
C GLU A 105 -1.63 -5.81 14.76
N LEU A 106 -2.64 -5.72 13.89
CA LEU A 106 -4.04 -5.74 14.29
C LEU A 106 -4.42 -7.07 14.97
N ASN A 107 -3.99 -8.21 14.43
CA ASN A 107 -4.25 -9.52 15.02
C ASN A 107 -3.61 -9.65 16.42
N TYR A 108 -2.40 -9.14 16.60
CA TYR A 108 -1.74 -9.11 17.89
C TYR A 108 -2.51 -8.25 18.91
N LYS A 109 -2.89 -7.03 18.54
CA LYS A 109 -3.70 -6.14 19.40
C LYS A 109 -5.04 -6.73 19.78
N ILE A 110 -5.71 -7.44 18.85
CA ILE A 110 -6.96 -8.15 19.14
C ILE A 110 -6.72 -9.24 20.18
N GLY A 111 -5.59 -9.96 20.10
CA GLY A 111 -5.20 -10.95 21.09
C GLY A 111 -5.02 -10.34 22.49
N GLU A 112 -4.25 -9.26 22.60
CA GLU A 112 -4.03 -8.54 23.86
C GLU A 112 -5.35 -8.06 24.47
N LEU A 113 -6.19 -7.39 23.68
CA LEU A 113 -7.49 -6.89 24.15
C LEU A 113 -8.40 -8.02 24.64
N ASN A 114 -8.41 -9.17 23.97
CA ASN A 114 -9.21 -10.33 24.40
C ASN A 114 -8.70 -10.91 25.72
N SER A 115 -7.38 -10.96 25.92
CA SER A 115 -6.78 -11.38 27.19
C SER A 115 -7.13 -10.44 28.33
N GLU A 116 -6.98 -9.13 28.13
CA GLU A 116 -7.39 -8.11 29.13
C GLU A 116 -8.88 -8.23 29.48
N ILE A 117 -9.74 -8.40 28.48
CA ILE A 117 -11.18 -8.60 28.70
C ILE A 117 -11.46 -9.87 29.51
N ALA A 118 -10.70 -10.96 29.31
CA ALA A 118 -10.87 -12.19 30.05
C ALA A 118 -10.46 -12.03 31.53
N GLU A 119 -9.33 -11.37 31.79
CA GLU A 119 -8.86 -11.05 33.14
C GLU A 119 -9.86 -10.17 33.88
N LEU A 120 -10.31 -9.07 33.26
CA LEU A 120 -11.29 -8.16 33.85
C LEU A 120 -12.63 -8.86 34.17
N LYS A 121 -13.06 -9.82 33.34
CA LYS A 121 -14.26 -10.63 33.62
C LYS A 121 -14.03 -11.55 34.81
N SER A 122 -12.88 -12.21 34.88
CA SER A 122 -12.51 -13.08 36.01
C SER A 122 -12.48 -12.29 37.33
N ASP A 123 -11.86 -11.12 37.34
CA ASP A 123 -11.77 -10.27 38.53
C ASP A 123 -13.13 -9.78 39.01
N ARG A 124 -14.00 -9.39 38.07
CA ARG A 124 -15.38 -8.98 38.38
C ARG A 124 -16.19 -10.13 38.97
N ASP A 125 -16.07 -11.32 38.40
CA ASP A 125 -16.82 -12.50 38.85
C ASP A 125 -16.30 -13.01 40.21
N ALA A 126 -15.02 -12.79 40.54
CA ALA A 126 -14.45 -13.06 41.86
C ALA A 126 -14.84 -12.03 42.95
N ALA A 127 -15.26 -10.83 42.55
CA ALA A 127 -15.69 -9.75 43.44
C ALA A 127 -17.21 -9.73 43.71
N ALA A 128 -17.99 -10.58 43.03
CA ALA A 128 -19.43 -10.73 43.17
C ALA A 128 -19.81 -11.91 44.08
#